data_AF-A0A922PWF8-F1
#
_entry.id   AF-A0A922PWF8-F1
#
_cell.length_a   1.000
_cell.length_b   1.000
_cell.length_c   1.000
_cell.angle_alpha   90.00
_cell.angle_beta   90.00
_cell.angle_gamma   90.00
#
_symmetry.space_group_name_H-M   'P 1'
#
loop_
_entity.id
_entity.type
_entity.pdbx_description
1 polymer ?
#
loop_
_entity_poly.entity_id
_entity_poly.type
_entity_poly.pdbx_seq_one_letter_code
_entity_poly.pdbx_strand_id
1 'polypeptide(L)'
;MPPKAKINGVEQKIVRMNVPYSDPAVGITGTYFIGYARHWTVTKKMLENMIEKHDYLLSFSDILSGQLFFIPSRPLLDKIADGELSK
;
A
#
# COMPACT_ATOMS: atom_id res chain seq x y z
N MET A 1 11.29 10.74 -4.31
CA MET A 1 10.61 11.50 -3.23
C MET A 1 9.33 10.75 -2.89
N PRO A 2 8.91 10.60 -1.62
CA PRO A 2 7.68 9.84 -1.34
C PRO A 2 6.47 10.53 -1.99
N PRO A 3 5.51 9.77 -2.52
CA PRO A 3 4.31 10.35 -3.09
C PRO A 3 3.57 11.10 -1.98
N LYS A 4 3.38 12.40 -2.18
CA LYS A 4 2.69 13.26 -1.22
C LYS A 4 1.20 13.27 -1.55
N ALA A 5 0.36 12.97 -0.57
CA ALA A 5 -1.07 13.23 -0.64
C ALA A 5 -1.41 14.41 0.27
N LYS A 6 -2.02 15.45 -0.29
CA LYS A 6 -2.69 16.50 0.46
C LYS A 6 -4.19 16.28 0.35
N ILE A 7 -4.85 16.11 1.48
CA ILE A 7 -6.32 16.02 1.57
C ILE A 7 -6.77 17.15 2.46
N ASN A 8 -7.67 18.01 1.95
CA ASN A 8 -8.18 19.20 2.65
C ASN A 8 -7.07 20.12 3.20
N GLY A 9 -6.01 20.33 2.41
CA GLY A 9 -4.88 21.19 2.79
C GLY A 9 -3.86 20.56 3.73
N VAL A 10 -4.15 19.38 4.31
CA VAL A 10 -3.26 18.69 5.25
C VAL A 10 -2.47 17.59 4.54
N GLU A 11 -1.16 17.56 4.76
CA GLU A 11 -0.29 16.49 4.28
C GLU A 11 -0.58 15.20 5.04
N GLN A 12 -1.02 14.18 4.30
CA GLN A 12 -1.35 12.87 4.83
C GLN A 12 -0.11 11.98 4.76
N LYS A 13 0.12 11.22 5.83
CA LYS A 13 1.23 10.28 5.94
C LYS A 13 0.71 8.85 5.96
N ILE A 14 1.50 7.95 5.39
CA ILE A 14 1.29 6.50 5.45
C ILE A 14 2.48 5.84 6.13
N VAL A 15 2.25 4.70 6.77
CA VAL A 15 3.32 3.85 7.30
C VAL A 15 3.66 2.83 6.23
N ARG A 16 4.93 2.78 5.79
CA ARG A 16 5.39 1.85 4.76
C ARG A 16 6.27 0.78 5.39
N MET A 17 6.12 -0.47 4.93
CA MET A 17 7.02 -1.58 5.30
C MET A 17 7.52 -2.26 4.03
N ASN A 18 8.23 -1.51 3.19
CA ASN A 18 8.74 -2.06 1.94
C ASN A 18 9.75 -3.18 2.21
N VAL A 19 9.56 -4.31 1.56
CA VAL A 19 10.45 -5.46 1.67
C VAL A 19 11.16 -5.65 0.33
N PRO A 20 12.50 -5.67 0.28
CA PRO A 20 13.22 -6.00 -0.95
C PRO A 20 13.00 -7.48 -1.27
N TYR A 21 12.77 -7.77 -2.55
CA TYR A 21 12.63 -9.13 -3.05
C TYR A 21 13.59 -9.34 -4.22
N SER A 22 14.38 -10.41 -4.17
CA SER A 22 15.27 -10.78 -5.25
C SER A 22 15.26 -12.29 -5.39
N ASP A 23 15.03 -12.74 -6.62
CA ASP A 23 15.28 -14.10 -7.06
C ASP A 23 16.27 -14.06 -8.24
N PRO A 24 17.57 -14.26 -7.97
CA PRO A 24 18.61 -14.19 -8.98
C PRO A 24 18.48 -15.25 -10.07
N ALA A 25 17.88 -16.41 -9.78
CA ALA A 25 17.80 -17.53 -10.72
C ALA A 25 16.83 -17.25 -11.88
N VAL A 26 15.79 -16.45 -11.63
CA VAL A 26 14.82 -15.97 -12.63
C VAL A 26 15.05 -14.51 -13.03
N GLY A 27 16.11 -13.87 -12.53
CA GLY A 27 16.46 -12.48 -12.86
C GLY A 27 15.49 -11.44 -12.32
N ILE A 28 14.67 -11.79 -11.32
CA ILE A 28 13.66 -10.89 -10.76
C ILE A 28 14.29 -10.15 -9.57
N THR A 29 14.41 -8.83 -9.68
CA THR A 29 14.77 -7.97 -8.55
C THR A 29 13.74 -6.86 -8.45
N GLY A 30 13.11 -6.73 -7.29
CA GLY A 30 12.02 -5.79 -7.10
C GLY A 30 11.81 -5.42 -5.64
N THR A 31 10.76 -4.67 -5.39
CA THR A 31 10.36 -4.27 -4.04
C THR A 31 8.90 -4.63 -3.85
N TYR A 32 8.61 -5.35 -2.78
CA TYR A 32 7.24 -5.52 -2.33
C TYR A 32 6.82 -4.27 -1.56
N PHE A 33 5.95 -3.47 -2.17
CA PHE A 33 5.39 -2.29 -1.55
C PHE A 33 4.19 -2.67 -0.69
N ILE A 34 4.23 -2.30 0.59
CA ILE A 34 3.08 -2.36 1.49
C ILE A 34 3.00 -1.10 2.33
N GLY A 35 1.79 -0.53 2.39
CA GLY A 35 1.51 0.73 3.06
C GLY A 35 0.22 0.66 3.88
N TYR A 36 0.31 1.05 5.15
CA TYR A 36 -0.82 1.19 6.06
C TYR A 36 -1.23 2.65 6.17
N ALA A 37 -2.53 2.90 6.08
CA ALA A 37 -3.12 4.22 6.23
C ALA A 37 -4.41 4.13 7.04
N ARG A 38 -4.75 5.19 7.79
CA ARG A 38 -6.03 5.29 8.51
C ARG A 38 -7.22 5.29 7.54
N HIS A 39 -7.05 5.91 6.37
CA HIS A 39 -8.08 5.97 5.33
C HIS A 39 -7.48 5.56 3.99
N TRP A 40 -8.16 4.65 3.29
CA TRP A 40 -7.71 4.14 1.99
C TRP A 40 -7.58 5.25 0.93
N THR A 41 -8.36 6.32 1.06
CA THR A 41 -8.35 7.50 0.19
C THR A 41 -7.00 8.19 0.15
N VAL A 42 -6.21 8.12 1.23
CA VAL A 42 -4.83 8.63 1.28
C VAL A 42 -3.95 7.85 0.31
N THR A 43 -3.91 6.53 0.43
CA THR A 43 -3.08 5.66 -0.41
C THR A 43 -3.54 5.70 -1.86
N LYS A 44 -4.86 5.71 -2.12
CA LYS A 44 -5.38 5.90 -3.48
C LYS A 44 -4.89 7.19 -4.10
N LYS A 45 -5.00 8.32 -3.39
CA LYS A 45 -4.57 9.61 -3.96
C LYS A 45 -3.05 9.65 -4.19
N MET A 46 -2.26 9.00 -3.34
CA MET A 46 -0.82 8.85 -3.57
C MET A 46 -0.53 8.05 -4.85
N LEU A 47 -1.22 6.94 -5.08
CA LEU A 47 -1.07 6.10 -6.27
C LEU A 47 -1.54 6.81 -7.54
N GLU A 48 -2.71 7.46 -7.51
CA GLU A 48 -3.21 8.29 -8.62
C GLU A 48 -2.18 9.36 -8.99
N ASN A 49 -1.65 10.09 -8.00
CA ASN A 49 -0.63 11.10 -8.25
C ASN A 49 0.66 10.51 -8.85
N MET A 50 1.05 9.28 -8.49
CA MET A 50 2.24 8.63 -9.07
C MET A 50 2.03 8.29 -10.54
N ILE A 51 0.85 7.80 -10.90
CA ILE A 51 0.51 7.43 -12.28
C ILE A 51 0.27 8.69 -13.12
N GLU A 52 -0.56 9.62 -12.65
CA GLU A 52 -0.91 10.87 -13.37
C GLU A 52 0.31 11.76 -13.62
N LYS A 53 1.27 11.80 -12.69
CA LYS A 53 2.48 12.63 -12.81
C LYS A 53 3.65 11.90 -13.45
N HIS A 54 3.44 10.67 -13.93
CA HIS A 54 4.51 9.81 -14.46
C HIS A 54 5.74 9.82 -13.55
N ASP A 55 5.55 9.38 -12.30
CA ASP A 55 6.66 9.32 -11.35
C ASP A 55 7.83 8.54 -11.96
N TYR A 56 9.02 9.15 -11.96
CA TYR A 56 10.23 8.61 -12.52
C TYR A 56 10.58 7.23 -11.95
N LEU A 57 10.12 6.92 -10.74
CA LEU A 57 10.26 5.58 -10.15
C LEU A 57 9.58 4.48 -10.99
N LEU A 58 8.42 4.79 -11.59
CA LEU A 58 7.68 3.86 -12.45
C LEU A 58 8.39 3.63 -13.79
N SER A 59 9.37 4.45 -14.16
CA SER A 59 10.20 4.21 -15.34
C SER A 59 11.17 3.04 -15.16
N PHE A 60 11.40 2.59 -13.92
CA PHE A 60 12.32 1.48 -13.59
C PHE A 60 11.63 0.34 -12.85
N SER A 61 10.31 0.40 -12.67
CA SER A 61 9.57 -0.56 -11.85
C SER A 61 8.22 -0.84 -12.46
N ASP A 62 8.00 -2.11 -12.81
CA ASP A 62 6.73 -2.59 -13.31
C ASP A 62 5.77 -2.93 -12.16
N ILE A 63 4.53 -2.42 -12.23
CA ILE A 63 3.48 -2.76 -11.28
C ILE A 63 2.86 -4.10 -11.70
N LEU A 64 3.28 -5.18 -11.05
CA LEU A 64 2.79 -6.52 -11.39
C LEU A 64 1.43 -6.85 -10.76
N SER A 65 1.19 -6.40 -9.52
CA SER A 65 -0.04 -6.68 -8.79
C SER A 65 -0.35 -5.59 -7.77
N GLY A 66 -1.62 -5.50 -7.37
CA GLY A 66 -2.07 -4.58 -6.33
C GLY A 66 -3.33 -5.12 -5.66
N GLN A 67 -3.30 -5.20 -4.32
CA GLN A 67 -4.43 -5.67 -3.52
C GLN A 67 -4.67 -4.74 -2.34
N LEU A 68 -5.95 -4.53 -2.01
CA LEU A 68 -6.38 -3.76 -0.85
C LEU A 68 -6.89 -4.71 0.24
N PHE A 69 -6.41 -4.51 1.47
CA PHE A 69 -6.84 -5.24 2.64
C PHE A 69 -7.28 -4.28 3.75
N PHE A 70 -8.24 -4.71 4.54
CA PHE A 70 -8.61 -4.06 5.79
C PHE A 70 -7.97 -4.82 6.96
N ILE A 71 -7.24 -4.11 7.82
CA ILE A 71 -6.67 -4.68 9.04
C ILE A 71 -7.58 -4.32 10.22
N PRO A 72 -8.33 -5.29 10.77
CA PRO A 72 -9.18 -5.04 11.93
C PRO A 72 -8.36 -4.72 13.19
N SER A 73 -8.98 -4.07 14.17
CA SER A 73 -8.41 -3.97 15.52
C SER A 73 -8.37 -5.36 16.17
N ARG A 74 -7.49 -5.56 17.16
CA ARG A 74 -7.37 -6.86 17.86
C ARG A 74 -8.72 -7.39 18.36
N PRO A 75 -9.57 -6.61 19.07
CA PRO A 75 -10.86 -7.10 19.54
C PRO A 75 -11.81 -7.48 18.40
N LEU A 76 -11.72 -6.80 17.25
CA LEU A 76 -12.52 -7.14 16.08
C LEU A 76 -12.01 -8.41 15.40
N LEU A 77 -10.68 -8.61 15.37
CA LEU A 77 -10.07 -9.83 14.87
C LEU A 77 -10.47 -11.05 15.70
N ASP A 78 -10.46 -10.92 17.03
CA ASP A 78 -10.87 -12.01 17.94
C ASP A 78 -12.32 -12.43 17.64
N LYS A 79 -13.25 -11.47 17.49
CA LYS A 79 -14.63 -11.75 17.11
C LYS A 79 -14.80 -12.40 15.73
N ILE A 80 -13.91 -12.08 14.78
CA ILE A 80 -13.89 -12.73 13.47
C ILE A 80 -13.41 -14.18 13.63
N ALA A 81 -12.37 -14.41 14.44
CA ALA A 81 -11.81 -15.74 14.70
C ALA A 81 -12.79 -16.65 15.45
N ASP A 82 -13.56 -16.09 16.37
CA ASP A 82 -14.61 -16.79 17.13
C ASP A 82 -15.89 -17.05 16.31
N GLY A 83 -15.95 -16.56 15.06
CA GLY A 83 -17.08 -16.77 14.15
C GLY A 83 -18.31 -15.91 14.47
N GLU A 84 -18.23 -14.97 15.41
CA GLU A 84 -19.36 -14.12 15.81
C GLU A 84 -19.84 -13.19 14.69
N LEU A 85 -18.96 -12.91 13.73
CA LEU A 85 -19.20 -12.00 12.60
C LEU A 85 -19.38 -12.72 11.26
N SER A 86 -19.38 -14.07 11.24
CA SER A 86 -19.55 -14.85 10.00
C SER A 86 -20.98 -15.38 9.79
N LYS A 87 -21.99 -14.72 10.35
CA LYS A 87 -23.41 -15.05 10.12
C LYS A 87 -23.97 -14.36 8.87
#